data_AF-A0A9W4IVK3-F1
#
_entry.id   AF-A0A9W4IVK3-F1
#
_cell.length_a   1.000
_cell.length_b   1.000
_cell.length_c   1.000
_cell.angle_alpha   90.00
_cell.angle_beta   90.00
_cell.angle_gamma   90.00
#
_symmetry.space_group_name_H-M   'P 1'
#
loop_
_entity.id
_entity.type
_entity.pdbx_description
1 polymer ?
#
loop_
_entity_poly.entity_id
_entity_poly.type
_entity_poly.pdbx_seq_one_letter_code
_entity_poly.pdbx_strand_id
1 'polypeptide(L)'
;MLKGTRENIIITSRDDQSQKLIDKGCEQIRINAMSPREARLILLCHLSDDINLLLKSVQNDYDEVANKLRYLPLALDLADMYIGNSPASEQSMR
;
A
#
# COMPACT_ATOMS: atom_id res chain seq x y z
N MET A 1 -35.55 -17.85 -3.47
CA MET A 1 -34.47 -17.36 -2.59
C MET A 1 -35.10 -16.67 -1.40
N LEU A 2 -34.75 -17.08 -0.18
CA LEU A 2 -35.08 -16.31 1.03
C LEU A 2 -34.17 -15.08 1.03
N LYS A 3 -34.74 -13.88 0.87
CA LYS A 3 -34.01 -12.63 1.06
C LYS A 3 -34.02 -12.30 2.55
N GLY A 4 -32.86 -12.41 3.20
CA GLY A 4 -32.65 -11.82 4.52
C GLY A 4 -32.87 -10.31 4.43
N THR A 5 -33.55 -9.72 5.42
CA THR A 5 -34.04 -8.34 5.33
C THR A 5 -32.95 -7.28 5.43
N ARG A 6 -31.69 -7.63 5.74
CA ARG A 6 -30.57 -6.68 6.01
C ARG A 6 -29.15 -7.21 5.76
N GLU A 7 -28.94 -8.11 4.81
CA GLU A 7 -27.59 -8.63 4.54
C GLU A 7 -26.90 -7.83 3.44
N ASN A 8 -25.77 -7.21 3.78
CA ASN A 8 -24.90 -6.52 2.82
C ASN A 8 -23.87 -7.53 2.29
N ILE A 9 -23.71 -7.58 0.96
CA ILE A 9 -22.71 -8.41 0.30
C ILE A 9 -21.58 -7.50 -0.19
N ILE A 10 -20.33 -7.84 0.15
CA ILE A 10 -19.14 -7.17 -0.38
C ILE A 10 -18.55 -8.06 -1.48
N ILE A 11 -18.37 -7.48 -2.67
CA ILE A 11 -17.75 -8.13 -3.82
C ILE A 11 -16.51 -7.33 -4.20
N THR A 12 -15.36 -7.98 -4.30
CA THR A 12 -14.11 -7.37 -4.77
C THR A 12 -13.80 -7.86 -6.18
N SER A 13 -13.38 -6.96 -7.06
CA SER A 13 -13.04 -7.27 -8.45
C SER A 13 -11.96 -6.32 -8.95
N ARG A 14 -11.11 -6.81 -9.86
CA ARG A 14 -10.19 -5.97 -10.65
C ARG A 14 -10.80 -5.50 -11.98
N ASP A 15 -11.90 -6.12 -12.39
CA ASP A 15 -12.65 -5.78 -13.60
C ASP A 15 -13.63 -4.65 -13.29
N ASP A 16 -13.44 -3.49 -13.93
CA ASP A 16 -14.28 -2.30 -13.76
C ASP A 16 -15.67 -2.44 -14.38
N GLN A 17 -15.89 -3.51 -15.16
CA GLN A 17 -17.18 -3.85 -15.76
C GLN A 17 -18.02 -4.78 -14.88
N SER A 18 -17.48 -5.30 -13.78
CA SER A 18 -18.16 -6.33 -12.97
C SER A 18 -19.50 -5.87 -12.39
N GLN A 19 -19.69 -4.56 -12.17
CA GLN A 19 -20.96 -4.01 -11.71
C GLN A 19 -22.12 -4.27 -12.68
N LYS A 20 -21.84 -4.44 -13.98
CA LYS A 20 -22.86 -4.75 -15.00
C LYS A 20 -23.53 -6.10 -14.77
N LEU A 21 -22.92 -6.98 -13.97
CA LEU A 21 -23.45 -8.29 -13.62
C LEU A 21 -24.46 -8.23 -12.46
N ILE A 22 -24.66 -7.06 -11.84
CA ILE A 22 -25.55 -6.89 -10.69
C ILE A 22 -26.76 -6.06 -11.10
N ASP A 23 -27.94 -6.68 -11.05
CA ASP A 23 -29.23 -6.07 -11.33
C ASP A 23 -29.65 -5.09 -10.22
N LYS A 24 -29.01 -3.91 -10.20
CA LYS A 24 -29.32 -2.72 -9.39
C LYS A 24 -28.95 -2.82 -7.89
N GLY A 25 -28.83 -1.66 -7.25
CA GLY A 25 -28.56 -1.54 -5.81
C GLY A 25 -27.10 -1.79 -5.40
N CYS A 26 -26.17 -1.83 -6.36
CA CYS A 26 -24.74 -1.94 -6.09
C CYS A 26 -24.12 -0.55 -5.91
N GLU A 27 -23.54 -0.30 -4.74
CA GLU A 27 -22.64 0.83 -4.52
C GLU A 27 -21.22 0.42 -4.97
N GLN A 28 -20.59 1.25 -5.79
CA GLN A 28 -19.23 1.00 -6.27
C GLN A 28 -18.23 1.85 -5.48
N ILE A 29 -17.22 1.18 -4.92
CA ILE A 29 -16.06 1.83 -4.32
C ILE A 29 -14.84 1.50 -5.17
N ARG A 30 -14.15 2.53 -5.67
CA ARG A 30 -12.89 2.38 -6.41
C ARG A 30 -11.71 2.54 -5.47
N ILE A 31 -10.93 1.48 -5.32
CA ILE A 31 -9.66 1.52 -4.58
C ILE A 31 -8.57 2.03 -5.51
N ASN A 32 -7.93 3.13 -5.15
CA ASN A 32 -6.82 3.73 -5.88
C ASN A 32 -5.48 3.33 -5.25
N ALA A 33 -4.38 3.73 -5.90
CA ALA A 33 -3.06 3.69 -5.27
C ALA A 33 -3.02 4.56 -4.02
N MET A 34 -2.07 4.27 -3.13
CA MET A 34 -1.89 5.05 -1.91
C MET A 34 -1.40 6.47 -2.20
N SER A 35 -1.70 7.37 -1.29
CA SER A 35 -1.06 8.68 -1.23
C SER A 35 0.43 8.54 -0.91
N PRO A 36 1.26 9.55 -1.24
CA PRO A 36 2.67 9.56 -0.87
C PRO A 36 2.90 9.41 0.66
N ARG A 37 2.01 9.99 1.47
CA ARG A 37 2.09 9.89 2.94
C ARG A 37 1.84 8.47 3.43
N GLU A 38 0.83 7.79 2.89
CA GLU A 38 0.55 6.38 3.23
C GLU A 38 1.71 5.46 2.82
N ALA A 39 2.28 5.67 1.63
CA ALA A 39 3.42 4.90 1.17
C ALA A 39 4.67 5.08 2.04
N ARG A 40 4.96 6.32 2.48
CA ARG A 40 6.03 6.58 3.46
C ARG A 40 5.80 5.86 4.77
N LEU A 41 4.57 5.91 5.29
CA LEU A 41 4.26 5.24 6.55
C LEU A 41 4.52 3.74 6.46
N ILE A 42 4.18 3.09 5.35
CA ILE A 42 4.49 1.66 5.16
C ILE A 42 5.99 1.41 5.07
N LEU A 43 6.70 2.14 4.20
CA LEU A 43 8.12 1.90 3.96
C LEU A 43 9.05 2.30 5.12
N LEU A 44 8.61 3.21 5.99
CA LEU A 44 9.43 3.74 7.08
C LEU A 44 9.00 3.20 8.45
N CYS A 45 7.91 2.41 8.53
CA CYS A 45 7.40 1.95 9.82
C CYS A 45 8.40 1.12 10.61
N HIS A 46 9.30 0.41 9.93
CA HIS A 46 10.34 -0.40 10.58
C HIS A 46 11.54 0.43 11.08
N LEU A 47 11.69 1.69 10.64
CA LEU A 47 12.84 2.54 10.99
C LEU A 47 12.58 3.43 12.22
N SER A 48 11.35 3.90 12.41
CA SER A 48 10.98 4.77 13.54
C SER A 48 9.47 4.87 13.71
N ASP A 49 9.03 5.00 14.96
CA ASP A 49 7.64 5.31 15.31
C ASP A 49 7.22 6.73 14.85
N ASP A 50 8.18 7.65 14.67
CA ASP A 50 7.95 8.99 14.12
C ASP A 50 8.82 9.23 12.88
N ILE A 51 8.21 9.03 11.71
CA ILE A 51 8.84 9.24 10.41
C ILE A 51 9.41 10.65 10.21
N ASN A 52 8.94 11.66 10.96
CA ASN A 52 9.44 13.03 10.84
C ASN A 52 10.82 13.21 11.51
N LEU A 53 11.22 12.28 12.39
CA LEU A 53 12.53 12.30 13.04
C LEU A 53 13.63 11.68 12.19
N LEU A 54 13.28 11.00 11.09
CA LEU A 54 14.25 10.43 10.17
C LEU A 54 14.98 11.50 9.38
N LEU A 55 16.26 11.26 9.07
CA LEU A 55 17.06 12.13 8.23
C LEU A 55 16.34 12.40 6.89
N LYS A 56 16.36 13.65 6.44
CA LYS A 56 15.69 14.06 5.20
C LYS A 56 16.21 13.30 3.96
N SER A 57 17.49 12.93 3.95
CA SER A 57 18.06 12.08 2.90
C SER A 57 17.38 10.72 2.84
N VAL A 58 17.21 10.06 3.99
CA VAL A 58 16.49 8.78 4.10
C VAL A 58 15.06 8.94 3.60
N GLN A 59 14.34 9.97 4.07
CA GLN A 59 12.96 10.21 3.60
C GLN A 59 12.89 10.37 2.07
N ASN A 60 13.84 11.09 1.46
CA ASN A 60 13.89 11.29 0.01
C ASN A 60 14.17 9.98 -0.75
N ASP A 61 15.08 9.14 -0.26
CA ASP A 61 15.41 7.85 -0.90
C ASP A 61 14.18 6.94 -0.93
N TYR A 62 13.45 6.86 0.19
CA TYR A 62 12.21 6.08 0.26
C TYR A 62 11.06 6.70 -0.56
N ASP A 63 11.00 8.03 -0.68
CA ASP A 63 10.07 8.69 -1.61
C ASP A 63 10.35 8.30 -3.07
N GLU A 64 11.63 8.21 -3.45
CA GLU A 64 12.03 7.78 -4.79
C GLU A 64 11.62 6.34 -5.06
N VAL A 65 11.85 5.44 -4.09
CA VAL A 65 11.39 4.05 -4.16
C VAL A 65 9.87 3.99 -4.29
N ALA A 66 9.14 4.74 -3.47
CA ALA A 66 7.68 4.74 -3.51
C ALA A 66 7.11 5.21 -4.86
N ASN A 67 7.74 6.23 -5.44
CA ASN A 67 7.38 6.73 -6.76
C ASN A 67 7.64 5.69 -7.86
N LYS A 68 8.78 4.98 -7.82
CA LYS A 68 9.09 3.89 -8.78
C LYS A 68 8.08 2.74 -8.69
N LEU A 69 7.60 2.44 -7.48
CA LEU A 69 6.58 1.41 -7.22
C LEU A 69 5.15 1.92 -7.43
N ARG A 70 5.01 3.15 -7.93
CA ARG A 70 3.73 3.81 -8.24
C ARG A 70 2.74 3.82 -7.08
N TYR A 71 3.25 3.84 -5.85
CA TYR A 71 2.45 3.83 -4.63
C TYR A 71 1.47 2.64 -4.53
N LEU A 72 1.78 1.51 -5.17
CA LEU A 72 0.98 0.30 -5.10
C LEU A 72 1.22 -0.43 -3.78
N PRO A 73 0.19 -0.70 -2.96
CA PRO A 73 0.35 -1.34 -1.65
C PRO A 73 1.19 -2.61 -1.67
N LEU A 74 0.85 -3.55 -2.56
CA LEU A 74 1.57 -4.82 -2.64
C LEU A 74 3.03 -4.66 -3.09
N ALA A 75 3.32 -3.69 -3.97
CA ALA A 75 4.68 -3.47 -4.44
C ALA A 75 5.56 -2.87 -3.32
N LEU A 76 4.98 -1.98 -2.53
CA LEU A 76 5.64 -1.36 -1.37
C LEU A 76 5.88 -2.37 -0.24
N ASP A 77 4.88 -3.20 0.07
CA ASP A 77 4.99 -4.26 1.08
C ASP A 77 6.13 -5.25 0.74
N LEU A 78 6.21 -5.65 -0.53
CA LEU A 78 7.32 -6.49 -1.01
C LEU A 78 8.67 -5.78 -0.89
N ALA A 79 8.76 -4.51 -1.29
CA ALA A 79 10.01 -3.77 -1.20
C ALA A 79 10.46 -3.56 0.25
N ASP A 80 9.53 -3.25 1.16
CA ASP A 80 9.77 -3.10 2.59
C ASP A 80 10.38 -4.37 3.19
N MET A 81 9.82 -5.53 2.85
CA MET A 81 10.34 -6.83 3.25
C MET A 81 11.79 -7.05 2.78
N TYR A 82 12.15 -6.62 1.56
CA TYR A 82 13.53 -6.74 1.07
C TYR A 82 14.48 -5.77 1.76
N ILE A 83 14.03 -4.54 2.04
CA ILE A 83 14.83 -3.51 2.70
C ILE A 83 15.13 -3.91 4.14
N GLY A 84 14.13 -4.34 4.90
CA GLY A 84 14.29 -4.78 6.29
C GLY A 84 15.13 -6.05 6.46
N ASN A 85 15.20 -6.89 5.42
CA ASN A 85 15.99 -8.13 5.41
C ASN A 85 17.38 -7.97 4.78
N SER A 86 17.76 -6.78 4.32
CA SER A 86 19.12 -6.57 3.84
C SER A 86 20.06 -6.77 5.03
N PRO A 87 20.96 -7.77 5.04
CA PRO A 87 22.02 -7.81 6.04
C PRO A 87 22.73 -6.47 5.94
N ALA A 88 22.92 -5.78 7.07
CA ALA A 88 23.70 -4.56 7.12
C ALA A 88 24.98 -4.82 6.33
N SER A 89 25.15 -4.14 5.20
CA SER A 89 26.32 -4.34 4.37
C SER A 89 27.53 -4.03 5.23
N GLU A 90 28.30 -5.06 5.57
CA GLU A 90 29.62 -4.95 6.16
C GLU A 90 30.53 -4.21 5.17
N GLN A 91 30.46 -2.88 5.14
CA GLN A 91 31.45 -1.97 4.56
C GLN A 91 31.35 -0.67 5.37
N SER A 92 32.34 -0.18 6.11
CA SER A 92 33.77 -0.47 6.12
C SER A 92 34.34 0.07 7.43
N MET A 93 35.01 -0.79 8.21
CA MET A 93 36.15 -0.32 9.00
C MET A 93 37.16 0.28 8.03
N ARG A 94 37.35 1.59 8.08
CA ARG A 94 38.63 2.27 7.78
C ARG A 94 38.62 3.66 8.37
#